data_AF-A0A365T7G4-F1
#
_entry.id   AF-A0A365T7G4-F1
#
_cell.length_a   1.000
_cell.length_b   1.000
_cell.length_c   1.000
_cell.angle_alpha   90.00
_cell.angle_beta   90.00
_cell.angle_gamma   90.00
#
_symmetry.space_group_name_H-M   'P 1'
#
loop_
_entity.id
_entity.type
_entity.pdbx_description
1 polymer ?
#
loop_
_entity_poly.entity_id
_entity_poly.type
_entity_poly.pdbx_seq_one_letter_code
_entity_poly.pdbx_strand_id
1 'polypeptide(L)' 'MTESTTTTADGTQHHCVQYRTTIPKDRAESFDMDHDTLLDWSTGSASNKLEITVRNDKDSGGEDHSQ' A
#
# COMPACT_ATOMS: atom_id res chain seq x y z
N MET A 1 -2.44 16.08 6.14
CA MET A 1 -1.03 15.94 6.52
C MET A 1 -1.00 15.83 8.03
N THR A 2 -0.30 14.84 8.55
CA THR A 2 -0.15 14.63 9.99
C THR A 2 1.33 14.65 10.30
N GLU A 3 1.72 15.44 11.29
CA GLU A 3 3.10 15.55 11.75
C GLU A 3 3.21 14.94 13.14
N SER A 4 4.27 14.17 13.37
CA SER A 4 4.55 13.60 14.68
C SER A 4 6.05 13.59 14.95
N THR A 5 6.41 13.76 16.23
CA THR A 5 7.78 13.58 16.70
C THR A 5 7.79 12.42 17.66
N THR A 6 8.61 11.41 17.37
CA THR A 6 8.80 10.26 18.25
C THR A 6 10.21 10.32 18.82
N THR A 7 10.32 10.24 20.14
CA THR A 7 11.62 10.12 20.83
C THR A 7 11.93 8.65 21.06
N THR A 8 13.05 8.17 20.52
CA THR A 8 13.55 6.81 20.76
C THR A 8 14.21 6.69 22.13
N ALA A 9 14.42 5.47 22.60
CA ALA A 9 14.96 5.20 23.94
C ALA A 9 16.37 5.75 24.18
N ASP A 10 17.15 6.00 23.12
CA ASP A 10 18.47 6.64 23.13
C ASP A 10 18.41 8.18 23.13
N GLY A 11 17.21 8.77 23.11
CA GLY A 11 16.98 10.21 23.07
C GLY A 11 16.97 10.83 21.67
N THR A 12 17.15 10.03 20.61
CA THR A 12 17.04 10.52 19.23
C THR A 12 15.60 10.92 18.92
N GLN A 13 15.39 12.06 18.28
CA GLN A 13 14.08 12.51 17.85
C GLN A 13 13.89 12.24 16.36
N HIS A 14 12.83 11.51 16.04
CA HIS A 14 12.41 11.26 14.67
C HIS A 14 11.20 12.13 14.36
N HIS A 15 11.40 13.10 13.47
CA HIS A 15 10.31 13.89 12.91
C HIS A 15 9.70 13.14 11.71
N CYS A 16 8.41 12.83 11.79
CA CYS A 16 7.68 12.11 10.77
C CYS A 16 6.59 13.00 10.18
N VAL A 17 6.59 13.11 8.85
CA VAL A 17 5.53 13.78 8.10
C VAL A 17 4.77 12.74 7.30
N GLN A 18 3.50 12.55 7.63
CA GLN A 18 2.62 11.60 6.94
C GLN A 18 1.78 12.32 5.90
N TYR A 19 2.00 11.93 4.64
CA TYR A 19 1.17 12.29 3.51
C TYR A 19 0.14 11.18 3.26
N ARG A 20 -1.11 11.57 3.05
CA ARG A 20 -2.21 10.65 2.77
C ARG A 20 -2.94 11.14 1.53
N THR A 21 -3.25 10.22 0.64
CA THR A 21 -4.21 10.40 -0.43
C THR A 21 -5.28 9.32 -0.35
N THR A 22 -6.38 9.51 -1.08
CA THR A 22 -7.48 8.56 -1.16
C THR A 22 -7.54 8.05 -2.59
N ILE A 23 -7.66 6.73 -2.77
CA ILE A 23 -7.98 6.13 -4.05
C ILE A 23 -9.47 6.43 -4.33
N PRO A 24 -9.81 7.11 -5.44
CA PRO A 24 -11.20 7.38 -5.79
C PRO A 24 -12.05 6.10 -5.89
N LYS A 25 -13.33 6.19 -5.52
CA LYS A 25 -14.23 5.04 -5.43
C LYS A 25 -14.34 4.28 -6.75
N ASP A 26 -14.50 4.99 -7.85
CA ASP A 26 -14.58 4.43 -9.21
C ASP A 26 -13.32 3.61 -9.56
N ARG A 27 -12.14 4.05 -9.11
CA ARG A 27 -10.89 3.31 -9.29
C ARG A 27 -10.82 2.09 -8.39
N ALA A 28 -11.18 2.22 -7.12
CA ALA A 28 -11.21 1.10 -6.19
C ALA A 28 -12.16 -0.01 -6.69
N GLU A 29 -13.36 0.35 -7.14
CA GLU A 29 -14.33 -0.59 -7.73
C GLU A 29 -13.79 -1.24 -9.01
N SER A 30 -13.08 -0.49 -9.87
CA SER A 30 -12.50 -1.05 -11.11
C SER A 30 -11.42 -2.12 -10.88
N PHE A 31 -10.82 -2.14 -9.69
CA PHE A 31 -9.81 -3.12 -9.30
C PHE A 31 -10.32 -4.10 -8.22
N ASP A 32 -11.63 -4.14 -7.96
CA ASP A 32 -12.26 -4.96 -6.92
C ASP A 32 -11.59 -4.81 -5.53
N MET A 33 -11.17 -3.58 -5.19
CA MET A 33 -10.47 -3.31 -3.93
C MET A 33 -11.43 -3.27 -2.74
N ASP A 34 -10.98 -3.87 -1.64
CA ASP A 34 -11.59 -3.78 -0.32
C ASP A 34 -10.59 -3.25 0.72
N HIS A 35 -10.97 -3.31 2.00
CA HIS A 35 -10.14 -2.84 3.11
C HIS A 35 -8.87 -3.67 3.37
N ASP A 36 -8.85 -4.93 2.89
CA ASP A 36 -7.74 -5.87 3.10
C ASP A 36 -6.83 -5.97 1.88
N THR A 37 -7.18 -5.27 0.80
CA THR A 37 -6.44 -5.27 -0.45
C THR A 37 -5.00 -4.77 -0.24
N LEU A 38 -4.05 -5.64 -0.58
CA LEU A 38 -2.64 -5.34 -0.48
C LEU A 38 -2.18 -4.50 -1.67
N LEU A 39 -1.39 -3.47 -1.37
CA LEU A 39 -0.83 -2.55 -2.34
C LEU A 39 0.69 -2.58 -2.28
N ASP A 40 1.32 -2.70 -3.44
CA ASP A 40 2.74 -2.38 -3.59
C ASP A 40 2.88 -1.02 -4.25
N TRP A 41 3.95 -0.31 -3.90
CA TRP A 41 4.22 1.03 -4.40
C TRP A 41 5.69 1.19 -4.74
N SER A 42 5.96 1.89 -5.84
CA SER A 42 7.31 2.16 -6.31
C SER A 42 7.41 3.56 -6.93
N THR A 43 8.61 4.11 -6.93
CA THR A 43 8.93 5.24 -7.81
C THR A 43 8.94 4.71 -9.23
N GLY A 44 7.99 5.19 -10.05
CA GLY A 44 7.64 4.57 -11.32
C GLY A 44 8.73 4.60 -12.39
N SER A 45 8.44 3.93 -13.50
CA SER A 45 9.30 3.80 -14.68
C SER A 45 9.66 5.14 -15.36
N ALA A 46 8.87 6.19 -15.12
CA ALA A 46 9.11 7.56 -15.57
C ALA A 46 9.39 8.49 -14.39
N SER A 47 10.23 9.50 -14.61
CA SER A 47 10.58 10.48 -13.57
C SER A 47 9.31 11.13 -13.00
N ASN A 48 9.28 11.26 -11.66
CA ASN A 48 8.23 11.93 -10.89
C ASN A 48 6.85 11.24 -10.89
N LYS A 49 6.79 9.93 -11.13
CA LYS A 49 5.55 9.15 -10.95
C LYS A 49 5.63 8.23 -9.74
N LEU A 50 4.52 8.13 -9.02
CA LEU A 50 4.27 7.06 -8.05
C LEU A 50 3.42 6.01 -8.75
N GLU A 51 3.92 4.78 -8.83
CA GLU A 51 3.17 3.64 -9.36
C GLU A 51 2.67 2.80 -8.18
N ILE A 52 1.38 2.45 -8.21
CA ILE A 52 0.72 1.60 -7.21
C ILE A 52 0.20 0.37 -7.93
N THR A 53 0.58 -0.81 -7.45
CA THR A 53 0.15 -2.11 -7.98
C THR A 53 -0.77 -2.77 -6.97
N VAL A 54 -1.97 -3.16 -7.41
CA VAL A 54 -2.91 -3.95 -6.61
C VAL A 54 -2.48 -5.41 -6.64
N ARG A 55 -2.24 -6.02 -5.47
CA ARG A 55 -1.93 -7.45 -5.36
C ARG A 55 -3.23 -8.25 -5.25
N ASN A 56 -3.50 -9.06 -6.26
CA ASN A 56 -4.60 -10.01 -6.26
C ASN A 56 -4.07 -11.39 -5.85
N ASP A 57 -4.11 -11.73 -4.56
CA ASP A 57 -3.74 -13.07 -4.06
C ASP A 57 -4.80 -14.16 -4.38
N LYS A 58 -5.58 -13.99 -5.46
CA LYS A 58 -6.60 -14.98 -5.87
C LYS A 58 -6.03 -16.19 -6.63
N ASP A 59 -4.71 -16.37 -6.66
CA ASP A 59 -4.06 -17.51 -7.33
C ASP A 59 -3.24 -18.36 -6.33
N SER A 60 -3.85 -18.71 -5.20
CA SER A 60 -3.34 -19.69 -4.24
C SER A 60 -4.48 -20.58 -3.74
N GLY A 61 -5.16 -21.24 -4.68
CA GLY A 61 -6.27 -22.14 -4.41
C GLY A 61 -6.31 -23.31 -5.40
N GLY A 62 -5.15 -23.89 -5.71
CA GLY A 62 -5.08 -25.20 -6.34
C GLY A 62 -5.28 -26.27 -5.28
N GLU A 63 -6.53 -26.68 -5.04
CA GLU A 63 -6.83 -27.94 -4.34
C GLU A 63 -6.32 -29.09 -5.23
N ASP A 64 -5.12 -29.58 -4.94
CA ASP A 64 -4.62 -30.86 -5.46
C ASP A 64 -5.40 -32.00 -4.77
N HIS A 65 -6.54 -32.35 -5.35
CA HIS A 65 -7.18 -33.64 -5.10
C HIS A 65 -6.54 -34.70 -5.99
N SER A 66 -5.34 -35.16 -5.62
CA SER A 66 -4.81 -36.43 -6.11
C SER A 66 -5.35 -37.57 -5.23
N GLN A 67 -6.23 -38.39 -5.81
CA GLN A 67 -6.67 -39.69 -5.27
C GLN A 67 -5.60 -40.76 -5.45
#